data_AF-H0ESP6-F1
#
_entry.id   AF-H0ESP6-F1
#
_cell.length_a   1.000
_cell.length_b   1.000
_cell.length_c   1.000
_cell.angle_alpha   90.00
_cell.angle_beta   90.00
_cell.angle_gamma   90.00
#
_symmetry.space_group_name_H-M   'P 1'
#
loop_
_entity.id
_entity.type
_entity.pdbx_description
1 polymer ?
#
loop_
_entity_poly.entity_id
_entity_poly.type
_entity_poly.pdbx_seq_one_letter_code
_entity_poly.pdbx_strand_id
1 'polypeptide(L)'
;MPDLDSKEDQNSVGKCPVPDSTIESLKETVKAWGEPGNPGHGLLDSAENPVRLCIFDGFLLYSDTMAVVQPHIDIKLFLRVSYAKAKARREARSGYVTLEGFWEDPPGYVDKIVWPNYVNDHKWMFEDENVEGKVKGEMLKQTNIQTQIGDPDIDMATTLEWAVKVLMQQLPKILSGSSRTAI
;
A
#
# COMPACT_ATOMS: atom_id res chain seq x y z
N MET A 1 14.62 -5.21 -17.37
CA MET A 1 13.76 -6.15 -16.64
C MET A 1 13.37 -7.24 -17.61
N PRO A 2 13.33 -8.53 -17.25
CA PRO A 2 12.69 -9.51 -18.10
C PRO A 2 11.19 -9.18 -18.18
N ASP A 3 10.60 -9.19 -19.37
CA ASP A 3 9.16 -9.01 -19.58
C ASP A 3 8.46 -10.28 -19.09
N LEU A 4 7.97 -10.23 -17.85
CA LEU A 4 7.10 -11.25 -17.28
C LEU A 4 5.65 -10.79 -17.49
N ASP A 5 5.10 -11.03 -18.68
CA ASP A 5 3.66 -10.89 -18.91
C ASP A 5 2.95 -12.10 -18.29
N SER A 6 2.35 -11.92 -17.11
CA SER A 6 1.56 -12.94 -16.42
C SER A 6 0.15 -13.00 -17.02
N LYS A 7 -0.42 -14.21 -17.15
CA LYS A 7 -1.79 -14.37 -17.67
C LYS A 7 -2.82 -13.64 -16.81
N GLU A 8 -2.50 -13.53 -15.53
CA GLU A 8 -3.25 -12.81 -14.51
C GLU A 8 -3.24 -11.29 -14.70
N ASP A 9 -2.29 -10.73 -15.46
CA ASP A 9 -2.27 -9.30 -15.85
C ASP A 9 -3.35 -8.95 -16.87
N GLN A 10 -4.01 -9.95 -17.46
CA GLN A 10 -5.15 -9.77 -18.37
C GLN A 10 -6.48 -9.52 -17.63
N ASN A 11 -6.49 -9.52 -16.29
CA ASN A 11 -7.68 -9.18 -15.53
C ASN A 11 -8.09 -7.72 -15.80
N SER A 12 -9.40 -7.47 -15.96
CA SER A 12 -9.89 -6.12 -16.23
C SER A 12 -9.56 -5.18 -15.07
N VAL A 13 -8.69 -4.21 -15.32
CA VAL A 13 -8.43 -3.11 -14.39
C VAL A 13 -9.46 -2.02 -14.68
N GLY A 14 -10.28 -1.68 -13.70
CA GLY A 14 -11.22 -0.57 -13.80
C GLY A 14 -10.51 0.77 -14.02
N LYS A 15 -11.25 1.80 -14.45
CA LYS A 15 -10.69 3.15 -14.61
C LYS A 15 -10.08 3.64 -13.28
N CYS A 16 -8.89 4.23 -13.34
CA CYS A 16 -8.28 4.88 -12.19
C CYS A 16 -9.26 5.93 -11.61
N PRO A 17 -9.65 5.81 -10.32
CA PRO A 17 -10.59 6.74 -9.71
C PRO A 17 -9.95 8.08 -9.30
N VAL A 18 -8.63 8.23 -9.42
CA VAL A 18 -7.92 9.47 -9.12
C VAL A 18 -7.95 10.40 -10.33
N PRO A 19 -8.37 11.67 -10.19
CA PRO A 19 -8.34 12.63 -11.29
C PRO A 19 -6.90 12.89 -11.78
N ASP A 20 -6.73 13.03 -13.10
CA ASP A 20 -5.43 13.35 -13.71
C ASP A 20 -4.84 14.66 -13.13
N SER A 21 -5.69 15.65 -12.82
CA SER A 21 -5.26 16.90 -12.19
C SER A 21 -4.62 16.69 -10.81
N THR A 22 -5.12 15.74 -10.01
CA THR A 22 -4.52 15.39 -8.72
C THR A 22 -3.16 14.73 -8.94
N ILE A 23 -3.05 13.84 -9.93
CA ILE A 23 -1.78 13.17 -10.27
C ILE A 23 -0.74 14.20 -10.72
N GLU A 24 -1.09 15.13 -11.60
CA GLU A 24 -0.17 16.18 -12.06
C GLU A 24 0.26 17.11 -10.93
N SER A 25 -0.67 17.53 -10.06
CA SER A 25 -0.34 18.34 -8.89
C SER A 25 0.62 17.63 -7.92
N LEU A 26 0.46 16.32 -7.73
CA LEU A 26 1.38 15.52 -6.92
C LEU A 26 2.76 15.39 -7.56
N LYS A 27 2.85 15.25 -8.89
CA LYS A 27 4.14 15.26 -9.59
C LYS A 27 4.86 16.60 -9.39
N GLU A 28 4.16 17.72 -9.50
CA GLU A 28 4.72 19.05 -9.23
C GLU A 28 5.21 19.17 -7.78
N THR A 29 4.44 18.65 -6.83
CA THR A 29 4.79 18.62 -5.41
C THR A 29 6.09 17.83 -5.16
N VAL A 30 6.22 16.63 -5.75
CA VAL A 30 7.43 15.80 -5.63
C VAL A 30 8.62 16.46 -6.30
N LYS A 31 8.42 17.10 -7.47
CA LYS A 31 9.46 17.85 -8.18
C LYS A 31 10.00 19.00 -7.31
N ALA A 32 9.12 19.82 -6.75
CA ALA A 32 9.50 20.92 -5.87
C ALA A 32 10.25 20.41 -4.62
N TRP A 33 9.80 19.31 -4.03
CA TRP A 33 10.48 18.67 -2.90
C TRP A 33 11.89 18.15 -3.22
N GLY A 34 12.19 17.85 -4.49
CA GLY A 34 13.53 17.48 -4.96
C GLY A 34 14.47 18.67 -5.27
N GLU A 35 13.98 19.90 -5.21
CA GLU A 35 14.79 21.10 -5.51
C GLU A 35 15.86 21.37 -4.44
N PRO A 36 16.96 22.07 -4.78
CA PRO A 36 18.02 22.41 -3.84
C PRO A 36 17.49 23.09 -2.57
N GLY A 37 17.96 22.62 -1.41
CA GLY A 37 17.54 23.12 -0.09
C GLY A 37 16.34 22.39 0.53
N ASN A 38 15.67 21.50 -0.22
CA ASN A 38 14.57 20.69 0.29
C ASN A 38 15.03 19.28 0.73
N PRO A 39 14.26 18.59 1.59
CA PRO A 39 14.65 17.27 2.12
C PRO A 39 14.82 16.17 1.07
N GLY A 40 14.19 16.31 -0.10
CA GLY A 40 14.28 15.36 -1.21
C GLY A 40 15.44 15.60 -2.17
N HIS A 41 16.22 16.67 -1.94
CA HIS A 41 17.28 17.06 -2.85
C HIS A 41 18.34 15.96 -2.98
N GLY A 42 18.65 15.58 -4.22
CA GLY A 42 19.66 14.56 -4.52
C GLY A 42 19.24 13.13 -4.14
N LEU A 43 17.94 12.86 -3.98
CA LEU A 43 17.44 11.50 -3.74
C LEU A 43 16.90 10.81 -4.99
N LEU A 44 16.31 11.58 -5.91
CA LEU A 44 15.67 11.07 -7.12
C LEU A 44 16.52 11.41 -8.36
N ASP A 45 15.90 11.55 -9.54
CA ASP A 45 16.57 11.61 -10.84
C ASP A 45 17.65 12.70 -11.01
N SER A 46 17.68 13.72 -10.14
CA SER A 46 18.71 14.77 -10.13
C SER A 46 20.00 14.39 -9.39
N ALA A 47 20.06 13.20 -8.79
CA ALA A 47 21.20 12.70 -8.04
C ALA A 47 22.23 11.98 -8.92
N GLU A 48 23.51 11.99 -8.51
CA GLU A 48 24.55 11.15 -9.13
C GLU A 48 24.25 9.65 -8.95
N ASN A 49 23.66 9.29 -7.81
CA ASN A 49 23.22 7.93 -7.48
C ASN A 49 21.74 7.98 -7.02
N PRO A 50 20.78 8.03 -7.96
CA PRO A 50 19.37 8.12 -7.63
C PRO A 50 18.89 6.86 -6.89
N VAL A 51 18.00 7.06 -5.92
CA VAL A 51 17.39 5.99 -5.15
C VAL A 51 16.50 5.17 -6.06
N ARG A 52 16.62 3.85 -5.97
CA ARG A 52 15.73 2.92 -6.67
C ARG A 52 14.58 2.56 -5.76
N LEU A 53 13.38 2.88 -6.19
CA LEU A 53 12.15 2.53 -5.49
C LEU A 53 11.57 1.23 -6.06
N CYS A 54 11.21 0.31 -5.17
CA CYS A 54 10.43 -0.88 -5.50
C CYS A 54 9.11 -0.81 -4.73
N ILE A 55 7.99 -0.98 -5.44
CA ILE A 55 6.68 -1.09 -4.81
C ILE A 55 6.38 -2.57 -4.65
N PHE A 56 6.20 -3.01 -3.41
CA PHE A 56 5.79 -4.35 -3.08
C PHE A 56 4.36 -4.30 -2.52
N ASP A 57 3.41 -4.83 -3.28
CA ASP A 57 1.98 -4.78 -2.95
C ASP A 57 1.41 -6.19 -2.73
N GLY A 58 0.54 -6.32 -1.75
CA GLY A 58 -0.05 -7.59 -1.33
C GLY A 58 -0.90 -7.45 -0.08
N PHE A 59 -2.04 -8.14 -0.05
CA PHE A 59 -3.02 -8.02 1.03
C PHE A 59 -2.65 -8.78 2.32
N LEU A 60 -1.60 -9.63 2.30
CA LEU A 60 -1.12 -10.40 3.45
C LEU A 60 0.25 -9.94 3.95
N LEU A 61 0.82 -8.85 3.43
CA LEU A 61 2.22 -8.46 3.73
C LEU A 61 2.49 -8.22 5.22
N TYR A 62 1.46 -7.90 6.01
CA TYR A 62 1.59 -7.67 7.45
C TYR A 62 0.93 -8.75 8.30
N SER A 63 0.57 -9.90 7.72
CA SER A 63 0.14 -11.06 8.50
C SER A 63 1.33 -11.68 9.26
N ASP A 64 1.03 -12.46 10.29
CA ASP A 64 2.04 -13.27 10.99
C ASP A 64 2.76 -14.24 10.04
N THR A 65 2.07 -14.77 9.04
CA THR A 65 2.65 -15.68 8.04
C THR A 65 3.70 -15.00 7.15
N MET A 66 3.66 -13.67 7.02
CA MET A 66 4.63 -12.87 6.27
C MET A 66 5.65 -12.16 7.16
N ALA A 67 5.71 -12.46 8.47
CA ALA A 67 6.61 -11.81 9.42
C ALA A 67 8.09 -11.82 9.01
N VAL A 68 8.53 -12.83 8.25
CA VAL A 68 9.91 -12.94 7.74
C VAL A 68 10.25 -11.93 6.65
N VAL A 69 9.25 -11.44 5.91
CA VAL A 69 9.45 -10.47 4.81
C VAL A 69 9.39 -9.03 5.33
N GLN A 70 8.61 -8.78 6.39
CA GLN A 70 8.38 -7.45 6.93
C GLN A 70 9.66 -6.65 7.26
N PRO A 71 10.76 -7.23 7.81
CA PRO A 71 12.00 -6.51 8.07
C PRO A 71 12.69 -5.98 6.81
N HIS A 72 12.39 -6.53 5.63
CA HIS A 72 12.95 -6.12 4.35
C HIS A 72 12.15 -5.01 3.66
N ILE A 73 11.05 -4.55 4.27
CA ILE A 73 10.21 -3.47 3.75
C ILE A 73 10.55 -2.18 4.51
N ASP A 74 11.22 -1.25 3.83
CA ASP A 74 11.70 0.01 4.41
C ASP A 74 10.56 0.95 4.84
N ILE A 75 9.55 1.10 3.96
CA ILE A 75 8.38 1.94 4.19
C ILE A 75 7.13 1.07 4.04
N LYS A 76 6.38 0.91 5.13
CA LYS A 76 5.19 0.06 5.19
C LYS A 76 3.93 0.93 5.14
N LEU A 77 3.12 0.78 4.10
CA LEU A 77 1.80 1.42 3.99
C LEU A 77 0.71 0.36 4.16
N PHE A 78 -0.30 0.63 4.97
CA PHE A 78 -1.46 -0.23 5.15
C PHE A 78 -2.75 0.54 4.84
N LEU A 79 -3.43 0.10 3.79
CA LEU A 79 -4.68 0.69 3.32
C LEU A 79 -5.86 -0.03 3.98
N ARG A 80 -6.87 0.75 4.37
CA ARG A 80 -8.05 0.27 5.08
C ARG A 80 -9.28 0.38 4.18
N VAL A 81 -10.32 -0.37 4.53
CA VAL A 81 -11.64 -0.34 3.89
C VAL A 81 -12.65 -1.00 4.83
N SER A 82 -13.89 -0.51 4.85
CA SER A 82 -14.96 -1.15 5.61
C SER A 82 -15.36 -2.50 5.00
N TYR A 83 -16.01 -3.35 5.81
CA TYR A 83 -16.57 -4.61 5.35
C TYR A 83 -17.51 -4.40 4.16
N ALA A 84 -18.44 -3.45 4.30
CA ALA A 84 -19.47 -3.18 3.31
C ALA A 84 -18.85 -2.79 1.96
N LYS A 85 -17.85 -1.90 1.96
CA LYS A 85 -17.20 -1.43 0.73
C LYS A 85 -16.25 -2.47 0.15
N ALA A 86 -15.55 -3.23 0.98
CA ALA A 86 -14.73 -4.36 0.53
C ALA A 86 -15.57 -5.42 -0.17
N LYS A 87 -16.71 -5.80 0.44
CA LYS A 87 -17.65 -6.76 -0.12
C LYS A 87 -18.23 -6.28 -1.44
N ALA A 88 -18.78 -5.07 -1.48
CA ALA A 88 -19.34 -4.51 -2.71
C ALA A 88 -18.31 -4.45 -3.85
N ARG A 89 -17.06 -4.07 -3.56
CA ARG A 89 -15.96 -4.05 -4.54
C ARG A 89 -15.57 -5.45 -5.01
N ARG A 90 -15.59 -6.45 -4.12
CA ARG A 90 -15.18 -7.82 -4.43
C ARG A 90 -16.25 -8.52 -5.27
N GLU A 91 -17.52 -8.38 -4.91
CA GLU A 91 -18.66 -8.96 -5.64
C GLU A 91 -18.89 -8.30 -7.01
N ALA A 92 -18.47 -7.04 -7.18
CA ALA A 92 -18.51 -6.36 -8.48
C ALA A 92 -17.40 -6.78 -9.45
N ARG A 93 -16.42 -7.58 -9.02
CA ARG A 93 -15.36 -8.09 -9.91
C ARG A 93 -15.93 -9.21 -10.76
N SER A 94 -15.70 -9.15 -12.06
CA SER A 94 -16.23 -10.12 -13.01
C SER A 94 -15.71 -11.54 -12.82
N GLY A 95 -14.66 -11.75 -12.03
CA GLY A 95 -13.94 -13.02 -11.84
C GLY A 95 -12.43 -12.85 -12.05
N TYR A 96 -11.67 -13.92 -11.84
CA TYR A 96 -10.22 -13.97 -12.03
C TYR A 96 -9.88 -14.99 -13.09
N VAL A 97 -9.00 -14.63 -14.02
CA VAL A 97 -8.31 -15.62 -14.84
C VAL A 97 -7.24 -16.28 -13.97
N THR A 98 -7.34 -17.58 -13.81
CA THR A 98 -6.37 -18.44 -13.12
C THR A 98 -5.75 -19.42 -14.11
N LEU A 99 -4.64 -20.07 -13.73
CA LEU A 99 -4.02 -21.12 -14.56
C LEU A 99 -4.98 -22.29 -14.81
N GLU A 100 -5.88 -22.58 -13.87
CA GLU A 100 -6.90 -23.63 -14.00
C GLU A 100 -8.18 -23.20 -14.73
N GLY A 101 -8.31 -21.93 -15.10
CA GLY A 101 -9.49 -21.40 -15.81
C GLY A 101 -10.05 -20.13 -15.18
N PHE A 102 -11.34 -19.88 -15.37
CA PHE A 102 -12.01 -18.70 -14.83
C PHE A 102 -12.55 -18.99 -13.43
N TRP A 103 -12.12 -18.22 -12.44
CA TRP A 103 -12.63 -18.28 -11.06
C TRP A 103 -13.60 -17.13 -10.81
N GLU A 104 -14.81 -17.47 -10.41
CA GLU A 104 -15.78 -16.53 -9.87
C GLU A 104 -16.01 -16.88 -8.40
N ASP A 105 -16.11 -15.86 -7.54
CA ASP A 105 -16.34 -16.09 -6.12
C ASP A 105 -17.69 -16.80 -5.92
N PRO A 106 -17.74 -17.96 -5.24
CA PRO A 106 -19.00 -18.63 -5.00
C PRO A 106 -19.90 -17.81 -4.05
N PRO A 107 -21.23 -18.04 -4.05
CA PRO A 107 -22.15 -17.30 -3.18
C PRO A 107 -21.74 -17.31 -1.69
N GLY A 108 -21.55 -16.10 -1.14
CA GLY A 108 -21.15 -15.89 0.26
C GLY A 108 -19.66 -16.10 0.54
N TYR A 109 -18.80 -16.20 -0.48
CA TYR A 109 -17.35 -16.36 -0.30
C TYR A 109 -16.73 -15.20 0.49
N VAL A 110 -17.20 -13.97 0.29
CA VAL A 110 -16.70 -12.81 1.05
C VAL A 110 -17.00 -12.94 2.54
N ASP A 111 -18.26 -13.22 2.89
CA ASP A 111 -18.73 -13.34 4.27
C ASP A 111 -18.06 -14.53 4.99
N LYS A 112 -17.86 -15.64 4.27
CA LYS A 112 -17.42 -16.91 4.87
C LYS A 112 -15.91 -17.11 4.87
N ILE A 113 -15.19 -16.52 3.91
CA ILE A 113 -13.78 -16.80 3.67
C ILE A 113 -12.96 -15.50 3.66
N VAL A 114 -13.24 -14.57 2.75
CA VAL A 114 -12.35 -13.41 2.53
C VAL A 114 -12.27 -12.52 3.77
N TRP A 115 -13.41 -12.09 4.30
CA TRP A 115 -13.43 -11.16 5.42
C TRP A 115 -12.94 -11.80 6.73
N PRO A 116 -13.36 -13.02 7.11
CA PRO A 116 -12.82 -13.68 8.29
C PRO A 116 -11.29 -13.84 8.27
N ASN A 117 -10.69 -14.16 7.12
CA ASN A 117 -9.23 -14.24 6.99
C ASN A 117 -8.57 -12.87 7.10
N TYR A 118 -9.13 -11.82 6.45
CA TYR A 118 -8.65 -10.46 6.63
C TYR A 118 -8.64 -10.03 8.11
N VAL A 119 -9.74 -10.31 8.83
CA VAL A 119 -9.84 -10.02 10.26
C VAL A 119 -8.78 -10.80 11.04
N ASN A 120 -8.66 -12.11 10.81
CA ASN A 120 -7.68 -12.95 11.51
C ASN A 120 -6.25 -12.40 11.36
N ASP A 121 -5.87 -12.02 10.15
CA ASP A 121 -4.51 -11.63 9.82
C ASP A 121 -4.14 -10.20 10.26
N HIS A 122 -5.13 -9.36 10.59
CA HIS A 122 -4.91 -7.93 10.86
C HIS A 122 -5.51 -7.41 12.18
N LYS A 123 -6.39 -8.16 12.86
CA LYS A 123 -7.05 -7.72 14.10
C LYS A 123 -6.08 -7.29 15.21
N TRP A 124 -4.86 -7.85 15.22
CA TRP A 124 -3.81 -7.50 16.15
C TRP A 124 -3.44 -6.01 16.11
N MET A 125 -3.63 -5.35 14.96
CA MET A 125 -3.35 -3.93 14.74
C MET A 125 -4.39 -2.99 15.39
N PHE A 126 -5.56 -3.49 15.79
CA PHE A 126 -6.72 -2.67 16.12
C PHE A 126 -7.22 -2.83 17.56
N GLU A 127 -7.69 -1.74 18.15
CA GLU A 127 -8.35 -1.73 19.45
C GLU A 127 -9.56 -2.68 19.41
N ASP A 128 -9.75 -3.43 20.51
CA ASP A 128 -10.82 -4.43 20.66
C ASP A 128 -10.89 -5.48 19.53
N GLU A 129 -9.78 -5.69 18.81
CA GLU A 129 -9.71 -6.57 17.62
C GLU A 129 -10.66 -6.15 16.48
N ASN A 130 -11.13 -4.90 16.49
CA ASN A 130 -12.06 -4.38 15.49
C ASN A 130 -11.32 -3.71 14.32
N VAL A 131 -11.18 -4.40 13.20
CA VAL A 131 -10.47 -3.91 11.99
C VAL A 131 -11.06 -2.64 11.36
N GLU A 132 -12.34 -2.37 11.62
CA GLU A 132 -13.00 -1.13 11.18
C GLU A 132 -12.84 0.01 12.21
N GLY A 133 -12.32 -0.30 13.40
CA GLY A 133 -12.16 0.60 14.53
C GLY A 133 -10.85 1.39 14.55
N LYS A 134 -10.37 1.72 15.75
CA LYS A 134 -9.14 2.51 15.93
C LYS A 134 -7.92 1.61 15.85
N VAL A 135 -6.85 2.13 15.26
CA VAL A 135 -5.54 1.48 15.22
C VAL A 135 -4.84 1.69 16.56
N LYS A 136 -4.22 0.65 17.11
CA LYS A 136 -3.44 0.74 18.34
C LYS A 136 -2.24 1.68 18.13
N GLY A 137 -2.21 2.80 18.84
CA GLY A 137 -1.15 3.81 18.67
C GLY A 137 0.27 3.29 18.96
N GLU A 138 0.40 2.32 19.88
CA GLU A 138 1.69 1.69 20.20
C GLU A 138 2.19 0.80 19.05
N MET A 139 1.29 0.14 18.32
CA MET A 139 1.64 -0.72 17.20
C MET A 139 2.31 0.06 16.08
N LEU A 140 1.77 1.23 15.74
CA LEU A 140 2.31 2.11 14.70
C LEU A 140 3.77 2.51 14.98
N LYS A 141 4.13 2.67 16.26
CA LYS A 141 5.50 3.01 16.67
C LYS A 141 6.46 1.83 16.58
N GLN A 142 5.99 0.62 16.89
CA GLN A 142 6.83 -0.58 16.95
C GLN A 142 7.07 -1.19 15.56
N THR A 143 6.05 -1.21 14.69
CA THR A 143 6.14 -1.86 13.37
C THR A 143 6.53 -0.91 12.24
N ASN A 144 6.46 0.40 12.48
CA ASN A 144 6.60 1.46 11.47
C ASN A 144 5.60 1.32 10.30
N ILE A 145 4.48 0.62 10.52
CA ILE A 145 3.39 0.56 9.54
C ILE A 145 2.63 1.89 9.59
N GLN A 146 2.52 2.56 8.44
CA GLN A 146 1.79 3.79 8.26
C GLN A 146 0.38 3.48 7.74
N THR A 147 -0.64 4.06 8.34
CA THR A 147 -2.04 3.93 7.89
C THR A 147 -2.82 5.20 8.17
N GLN A 148 -3.89 5.43 7.42
CA GLN A 148 -4.74 6.59 7.64
C GLN A 148 -5.62 6.38 8.88
N ILE A 149 -5.64 7.39 9.76
CA ILE A 149 -6.38 7.37 11.03
C ILE A 149 -7.79 7.91 10.80
N GLY A 150 -8.77 7.26 11.42
CA GLY A 150 -10.18 7.62 11.30
C GLY A 150 -10.94 6.66 10.39
N ASP A 151 -11.76 7.23 9.52
CA ASP A 151 -12.62 6.52 8.57
C ASP A 151 -11.80 5.52 7.72
N PRO A 152 -12.19 4.23 7.67
CA PRO A 152 -11.53 3.25 6.81
C PRO A 152 -11.81 3.45 5.31
N ASP A 153 -12.88 4.17 4.93
CA ASP A 153 -13.37 4.26 3.55
C ASP A 153 -12.91 5.48 2.76
N ILE A 154 -11.70 5.98 3.07
CA ILE A 154 -11.09 7.13 2.40
C ILE A 154 -10.98 6.90 0.89
N ASP A 155 -11.25 7.95 0.11
CA ASP A 155 -11.17 7.88 -1.34
C ASP A 155 -9.72 7.73 -1.84
N MET A 156 -9.57 7.26 -3.08
CA MET A 156 -8.25 6.95 -3.62
C MET A 156 -7.40 8.19 -3.91
N ALA A 157 -8.00 9.36 -4.16
CA ALA A 157 -7.23 10.58 -4.38
C ALA A 157 -6.59 11.04 -3.07
N THR A 158 -7.37 11.12 -1.99
CA THR A 158 -6.88 11.42 -0.65
C THR A 158 -5.86 10.37 -0.17
N THR A 159 -6.09 9.09 -0.48
CA THR A 159 -5.13 8.00 -0.17
C THR A 159 -3.81 8.19 -0.91
N LEU A 160 -3.84 8.54 -2.19
CA LEU A 160 -2.62 8.77 -2.98
C LEU A 160 -1.82 9.97 -2.44
N GLU A 161 -2.50 11.09 -2.15
CA GLU A 161 -1.88 12.28 -1.54
C GLU A 161 -1.20 11.94 -0.22
N TRP A 162 -1.87 11.16 0.63
CA TRP A 162 -1.31 10.66 1.88
C TRP A 162 -0.06 9.80 1.66
N ALA A 163 -0.13 8.83 0.74
CA ALA A 163 1.00 7.93 0.46
C ALA A 163 2.23 8.69 -0.06
N VAL A 164 2.04 9.64 -0.98
CA VAL A 164 3.12 10.51 -1.49
C VAL A 164 3.76 11.30 -0.34
N LYS A 165 2.94 11.89 0.53
CA LYS A 165 3.43 12.63 1.70
C LYS A 165 4.24 11.73 2.65
N VAL A 166 3.78 10.50 2.90
CA VAL A 166 4.52 9.54 3.73
C VAL A 166 5.88 9.23 3.09
N LEU A 167 5.94 8.95 1.79
CA LEU A 167 7.20 8.67 1.09
C LEU A 167 8.17 9.84 1.20
N MET A 168 7.72 11.07 0.91
CA MET A 168 8.54 12.29 1.01
C MET A 168 9.08 12.54 2.43
N GLN A 169 8.35 12.09 3.47
CA GLN A 169 8.77 12.21 4.85
C GLN A 169 9.73 11.10 5.31
N GLN A 170 9.59 9.88 4.78
CA GLN A 170 10.33 8.71 5.24
C GLN A 170 11.63 8.50 4.46
N LEU A 171 11.64 8.74 3.14
CA LEU A 171 12.81 8.51 2.29
C LEU A 171 14.08 9.22 2.79
N PRO A 172 14.08 10.52 3.14
CA PRO A 172 15.28 11.19 3.63
C PRO A 172 15.80 10.59 4.94
N LYS A 173 14.91 10.11 5.82
CA LYS A 173 15.26 9.53 7.13
C LYS A 173 15.95 8.18 6.97
N ILE A 174 15.42 7.34 6.09
CA ILE A 174 15.96 6.00 5.83
C ILE A 174 17.36 6.11 5.20
N LEU A 175 17.52 7.03 4.26
CA LEU A 175 18.77 7.20 3.50
C LEU A 175 19.85 7.96 4.30
N SER A 176 19.47 8.86 5.22
CA SER A 176 20.42 9.49 6.14
C SER A 176 20.80 8.59 7.32
N GLY A 177 19.89 7.73 7.80
CA GLY A 177 20.17 6.74 8.85
C GLY A 177 20.97 5.54 8.35
N SER A 178 20.88 5.22 7.05
CA SER A 178 21.71 4.22 6.38
C SER A 178 23.07 4.82 6.01
N SER A 179 23.90 5.13 7.01
CA SER A 179 25.32 5.40 6.77
C SER A 179 25.94 4.15 6.15
N ARG A 180 26.01 4.12 4.81
CA ARG A 180 26.80 3.25 3.92
C ARG A 180 27.41 2.03 4.63
N THR A 181 26.62 0.99 4.83
CA THR A 181 27.23 -0.35 4.83
C THR A 181 27.43 -0.70 3.36
N ALA A 182 28.50 -0.16 2.79
CA ALA A 182 29.03 -0.64 1.52
C ALA A 182 29.45 -2.10 1.75
N ILE A 183 28.84 -3.01 1.01
CA ILE A 183 29.39 -4.34 0.76
C ILE A 183 30.31 -4.22 -0.45
#